data_AF-A0A947UUX1-F1
#
_entry.id   AF-A0A947UUX1-F1
#
_cell.length_a   1.000
_cell.length_b   1.000
_cell.length_c   1.000
_cell.angle_alpha   90.00
_cell.angle_beta   90.00
_cell.angle_gamma   90.00
#
_symmetry.space_group_name_H-M   'P 1'
#
loop_
_entity.id
_entity.type
_entity.pdbx_description
1 polymer ?
#
loop_
_entity_poly.entity_id
_entity_poly.type
_entity_poly.pdbx_seq_one_letter_code
_entity_poly.pdbx_strand_id
1 'polypeptide(L)' 'MKVMLRKDAKGILSAYIPKKDLEEPIVSMEQADMWGGIVTLANGWRLELPAMGPETVLPCTVEARRLGE' A
#
# COMPACT_ATOMS: atom_id res chain seq x y z
N MET A 1 2.00 8.56 -6.81
CA MET A 1 1.07 9.27 -5.90
C MET A 1 1.47 8.92 -4.49
N LYS A 2 1.49 9.89 -3.57
CA LYS A 2 1.82 9.65 -2.17
C LYS A 2 0.78 8.74 -1.53
N VAL A 3 1.26 7.62 -0.99
CA VAL A 3 0.49 6.66 -0.21
C VAL A 3 1.26 6.37 1.05
N MET A 4 0.60 6.53 2.20
CA MET A 4 1.12 6.11 3.48
C MET A 4 0.64 4.69 3.78
N LEU A 5 1.58 3.77 3.93
CA LEU A 5 1.31 2.39 4.33
C LEU A 5 1.45 2.30 5.84
N ARG A 6 0.47 1.70 6.50
CA ARG A 6 0.48 1.47 7.94
C ARG A 6 0.07 0.03 8.27
N LYS A 7 0.61 -0.49 9.36
CA LYS A 7 0.22 -1.77 9.94
C LYS A 7 -0.35 -1.53 11.33
N ASP A 8 -1.55 -2.01 11.59
CA ASP A 8 -2.15 -1.89 12.92
C ASP A 8 -1.60 -2.94 13.91
N ALA A 9 -2.02 -2.85 15.17
CA ALA A 9 -1.61 -3.79 16.21
C ALA A 9 -2.10 -5.24 15.98
N LYS A 10 -3.10 -5.44 15.11
CA LYS A 10 -3.62 -6.75 14.70
C LYS A 10 -2.90 -7.31 13.47
N GLY A 11 -1.95 -6.53 12.93
CA GLY A 11 -1.16 -6.90 11.76
C GLY A 11 -1.83 -6.61 10.42
N ILE A 12 -2.97 -5.90 10.40
CA ILE A 12 -3.67 -5.52 9.19
C ILE A 12 -2.95 -4.35 8.52
N LEU A 13 -2.69 -4.50 7.23
CA LEU A 13 -2.07 -3.47 6.40
C LEU A 13 -3.15 -2.57 5.78
N SER A 14 -2.95 -1.26 5.85
CA SER A 14 -3.82 -0.26 5.24
C SER A 14 -3.02 0.77 4.45
N ALA A 15 -3.61 1.28 3.38
CA ALA A 15 -3.09 2.35 2.55
C ALA A 15 -3.92 3.62 2.74
N TYR A 16 -3.27 4.69 3.22
CA TYR A 16 -3.84 6.03 3.28
C TYR A 16 -3.33 6.87 2.11
N ILE A 17 -4.25 7.49 1.37
CA ILE A 17 -3.98 8.36 0.22
C ILE A 17 -4.38 9.78 0.62
N PRO A 18 -3.45 10.62 1.10
CA PRO A 18 -3.76 11.95 1.64
C PRO A 18 -4.48 12.85 0.63
N LYS A 19 -4.09 12.77 -0.65
CA LYS A 19 -4.67 13.60 -1.71
C LYS A 19 -6.18 13.37 -1.92
N LYS A 20 -6.68 12.21 -1.53
CA LYS A 20 -8.08 11.82 -1.69
C LYS A 20 -8.81 11.62 -0.37
N ASP A 21 -8.11 11.88 0.74
CA ASP A 21 -8.54 11.55 2.10
C ASP A 21 -9.18 10.17 2.21
N LEU A 22 -8.51 9.18 1.60
CA LEU A 22 -9.01 7.83 1.46
C LEU A 22 -8.08 6.88 2.21
N GLU A 23 -8.63 6.11 3.13
CA GLU A 23 -7.92 5.00 3.76
C GLU A 23 -8.64 3.68 3.49
N GLU A 24 -7.91 2.69 2.98
CA GLU A 24 -8.47 1.38 2.68
C GLU A 24 -7.52 0.27 3.13
N PRO A 25 -8.06 -0.84 3.67
CA PRO A 25 -7.25 -2.00 3.98
C PRO A 25 -6.77 -2.69 2.69
N ILE A 26 -5.56 -3.25 2.75
CA ILE A 26 -4.98 -4.06 1.69
C ILE A 26 -5.53 -5.47 1.83
N VAL A 27 -6.25 -5.94 0.80
CA VAL A 27 -6.91 -7.26 0.77
C VAL A 27 -6.16 -8.27 -0.09
N SER A 28 -5.26 -7.82 -0.95
CA SER A 28 -4.39 -8.71 -1.75
C SER A 28 -3.03 -8.06 -2.00
N MET A 29 -1.98 -8.88 -2.07
CA MET A 29 -0.61 -8.49 -2.36
C MET A 29 -0.02 -9.51 -3.34
N GLU A 30 0.56 -9.05 -4.44
CA GLU A 30 1.20 -9.92 -5.43
C GLU A 30 2.50 -10.54 -4.88
N GLN A 31 3.25 -9.75 -4.11
CA GLN A 31 4.44 -10.20 -3.40
C GLN A 31 4.16 -10.31 -1.91
N ALA A 32 4.75 -11.30 -1.24
CA ALA A 32 4.60 -11.48 0.20
C ALA A 32 5.06 -10.23 1.00
N ASP A 33 6.11 -9.57 0.51
CA ASP A 33 6.66 -8.36 1.11
C ASP A 33 6.04 -7.07 0.54
N MET A 34 5.01 -7.16 -0.30
CA MET A 34 4.29 -6.10 -1.05
C MET A 34 5.13 -5.16 -1.95
N TRP A 35 6.41 -4.97 -1.64
CA TRP A 35 7.32 -4.06 -2.31
C TRP A 35 7.68 -4.53 -3.71
N GLY A 36 7.79 -3.59 -4.65
CA GLY A 36 8.09 -3.89 -6.05
C GLY A 36 7.00 -4.69 -6.77
N GLY A 37 5.82 -4.80 -6.17
CA GLY A 37 4.67 -5.51 -6.73
C GLY A 37 3.38 -4.69 -6.61
N ILE A 38 2.26 -5.37 -6.87
CA ILE A 38 0.93 -4.77 -6.88
C ILE A 38 0.18 -5.16 -5.62
N VAL A 39 -0.40 -4.17 -4.94
CA VAL A 39 -1.36 -4.38 -3.85
C VAL A 39 -2.76 -3.99 -4.27
N THR A 40 -3.77 -4.71 -3.79
CA THR A 40 -5.18 -4.42 -4.03
C THR A 40 -5.84 -3.98 -2.73
N LEU A 41 -6.52 -2.83 -2.78
CA LEU A 41 -7.29 -2.27 -1.67
C LEU A 41 -8.72 -2.84 -1.66
N ALA A 42 -9.39 -2.82 -0.51
CA ALA A 42 -10.76 -3.34 -0.37
C ALA A 42 -11.77 -2.67 -1.30
N ASN A 43 -11.55 -1.40 -1.66
CA ASN A 43 -12.36 -0.68 -2.65
C ASN A 43 -12.04 -1.06 -4.13
N GLY A 44 -11.21 -2.08 -4.37
CA GLY A 44 -10.85 -2.59 -5.68
C GLY A 44 -9.70 -1.85 -6.37
N TRP A 45 -9.08 -0.85 -5.74
CA TRP A 45 -7.95 -0.15 -6.35
C TRP A 45 -6.71 -1.01 -6.32
N ARG A 46 -5.95 -1.01 -7.43
CA ARG A 46 -4.64 -1.63 -7.47
C ARG A 46 -3.57 -0.53 -7.42
N LEU A 47 -2.55 -0.73 -6.60
CA LEU A 47 -1.43 0.18 -6.44
C LEU A 47 -0.14 -0.62 -6.66
N GLU A 48 0.67 -0.19 -7.62
CA GLU A 48 2.05 -0.62 -7.79
C GLU A 48 2.92 0.14 -6.78
N LEU A 49 3.60 -0.60 -5.92
CA LEU A 49 4.51 -0.08 -4.91
C LEU A 49 5.95 -0.11 -5.43
N PRO A 50 6.81 0.84 -5.03
CA PRO A 50 8.23 0.79 -5.38
C PRO A 50 8.90 -0.43 -4.73
N ALA A 51 9.96 -0.92 -5.36
CA ALA A 51 10.84 -1.90 -4.72
C ALA A 51 11.54 -1.25 -3.53
N MET A 52 11.35 -1.82 -2.34
CA MET A 52 11.95 -1.36 -1.09
C MET A 52 12.62 -2.55 -0.41
N GLY A 53 13.65 -2.27 0.38
CA GLY A 53 14.37 -3.31 1.13
C GLY A 53 13.59 -3.82 2.35
N PRO A 54 14.01 -4.96 2.92
CA PRO A 54 13.39 -5.56 4.12
C PRO A 54 13.51 -4.67 5.37
N GLU A 55 14.36 -3.65 5.36
CA GLU A 55 14.53 -2.68 6.45
C GLU A 55 13.44 -1.61 6.50
N THR A 56 12.47 -1.67 5.57
CA THR A 56 11.39 -0.69 5.51
C THR A 56 10.42 -0.88 6.67
N VAL A 57 10.47 0.04 7.63
CA VAL A 57 9.59 0.04 8.80
C VAL A 57 8.27 0.76 8.50
N LEU A 58 7.18 0.22 9.04
CA LEU A 58 5.85 0.84 8.98
C LEU A 58 5.57 1.64 10.27
N PRO A 59 4.88 2.78 10.18
CA PRO A 59 4.29 3.38 8.98
C PRO A 59 5.33 4.12 8.10
N CYS A 60 5.17 4.05 6.78
CA CYS A 60 6.01 4.77 5.83
C CYS A 60 5.20 5.39 4.68
N THR A 61 5.70 6.49 4.11
CA THR A 61 5.10 7.10 2.91
C THR A 61 5.93 6.78 1.69
N VAL A 62 5.28 6.27 0.64
CA VAL A 62 5.90 5.93 -0.64
C VAL A 62 5.15 6.57 -1.81
N GLU A 63 5.84 6.69 -2.94
CA GLU A 63 5.21 7.03 -4.20
C GLU A 63 4.73 5.74 -4.87
N ALA A 64 3.41 5.50 -4.85
CA ALA A 64 2.79 4.36 -5.52
C ALA A 64 2.11 4.79 -6.82
N ARG A 65 2.04 3.91 -7.81
CA ARG A 65 1.28 4.14 -9.05
C ARG A 65 -0.05 3.39 -8.97
N ARG A 66 -1.17 4.06 -9.18
CA ARG A 66 -2.47 3.37 -9.27
C ARG A 66 -2.59 2.68 -10.63
N LEU A 67 -2.99 1.42 -10.62
CA LEU A 67 -3.24 0.57 -11.78
C LEU A 67 -4.75 0.30 -11.90
N GLY A 68 -5.34 0.72 -13.01
CA GLY A 68 -6.78 0.64 -13.27
C GLY A 68 -7.19 1.81 -14.13
N GLU A 69 -7.86 1.49 -15.24
CA GLU A 69 -8.10 2.28 -16.47
C GLU A 69 -7.82 3.80 -16.39
#